data_AF-A0A842QV59-F1
#
_entry.id   AF-A0A842QV59-F1
#
_cell.length_a   1.000
_cell.length_b   1.000
_cell.length_c   1.000
_cell.angle_alpha   90.00
_cell.angle_beta   90.00
_cell.angle_gamma   90.00
#
_symmetry.space_group_name_H-M   'P 1'
#
loop_
_entity.id
_entity.type
_entity.pdbx_description
1 polymer ?
#
loop_
_entity_poly.entity_id
_entity_poly.type
_entity_poly.pdbx_seq_one_letter_code
_entity_poly.pdbx_strand_id
1 'polypeptide(L)'
;MDTALEIEAPGDYSGELTIENEKDHYKVWSTGDETITIEFTSDADYNQKLYLYNPQENRVLDLSSEDNTVETVEYTLAAETEPGYWYIGVEPSMEIKICEGTYTFIVTTREMEENTGTTPDTEPDTEPDTEPSLIEKIPLPATYIAIGIAAATLLITRKNTQGTQP
;
A
#
# COMPACT_ATOMS: atom_id res chain seq x y z
N MET A 1 -18.19 2.91 -8.09
CA MET A 1 -18.09 1.54 -7.53
C MET A 1 -19.35 1.19 -6.72
N ASP A 2 -20.52 1.22 -7.37
CA ASP A 2 -21.80 1.33 -6.64
C ASP A 2 -22.25 0.05 -5.92
N THR A 3 -21.57 -1.07 -6.18
CA THR A 3 -21.82 -2.38 -5.56
C THR A 3 -20.76 -2.77 -4.53
N ALA A 4 -19.88 -1.84 -4.13
CA ALA A 4 -18.81 -2.13 -3.17
C ALA A 4 -19.38 -2.55 -1.80
N LEU A 5 -18.87 -3.66 -1.27
CA LEU A 5 -19.24 -4.16 0.06
C LEU A 5 -18.67 -3.24 1.14
N GLU A 6 -19.51 -2.79 2.06
CA GLU A 6 -19.05 -1.99 3.19
C GLU A 6 -18.35 -2.86 4.24
N ILE A 7 -17.18 -2.41 4.68
CA ILE A 7 -16.33 -3.08 5.66
C ILE A 7 -15.89 -2.11 6.76
N GLU A 8 -15.49 -2.66 7.90
CA GLU A 8 -14.99 -1.90 9.06
C GLU A 8 -13.46 -2.06 9.22
N ALA A 9 -12.82 -1.10 9.87
CA ALA A 9 -11.43 -1.21 10.31
C ALA A 9 -11.38 -1.09 11.85
N PRO A 10 -10.67 -2.00 12.55
CA PRO A 10 -9.94 -3.16 12.03
C PRO A 10 -10.86 -4.32 11.60
N GLY A 11 -10.44 -5.10 10.59
CA GLY A 11 -11.18 -6.28 10.13
C GLY A 11 -10.37 -7.22 9.23
N ASP A 12 -10.81 -8.48 9.15
CA ASP A 12 -10.26 -9.55 8.30
C ASP A 12 -11.33 -9.97 7.29
N TYR A 13 -10.97 -9.99 6.02
CA TYR A 13 -11.86 -10.16 4.89
C TYR A 13 -11.30 -11.19 3.92
N SER A 14 -12.19 -11.89 3.23
CA SER A 14 -11.82 -12.87 2.21
C SER A 14 -12.75 -12.81 1.01
N GLY A 15 -12.28 -13.33 -0.10
CA GLY A 15 -13.05 -13.45 -1.33
C GLY A 15 -12.45 -14.49 -2.27
N GLU A 16 -13.08 -14.63 -3.43
CA GLU A 16 -12.67 -15.58 -4.47
C GLU A 16 -12.89 -14.92 -5.82
N LEU A 17 -11.81 -14.87 -6.62
CA LEU A 17 -11.89 -14.49 -8.01
C LEU A 17 -12.06 -15.73 -8.87
N THR A 18 -13.00 -15.67 -9.81
CA THR A 18 -13.27 -16.73 -10.79
C THR A 18 -13.38 -16.11 -12.18
N ILE A 19 -13.41 -16.93 -13.23
CA ILE A 19 -13.69 -16.45 -14.58
C ILE A 19 -15.04 -15.71 -14.73
N GLU A 20 -16.00 -15.95 -13.84
CA GLU A 20 -17.30 -15.28 -13.84
C GLU A 20 -17.35 -14.08 -12.88
N ASN A 21 -16.45 -14.05 -11.89
CA ASN A 21 -16.29 -12.98 -10.92
C ASN A 21 -14.84 -12.47 -10.93
N GLU A 22 -14.52 -11.61 -11.89
CA GLU A 22 -13.15 -11.16 -12.09
C GLU A 22 -12.75 -10.03 -11.15
N LYS A 23 -13.68 -9.42 -10.40
CA LYS A 23 -13.38 -8.27 -9.55
C LYS A 23 -14.29 -8.17 -8.33
N ASP A 24 -13.69 -7.97 -7.19
CA ASP A 24 -14.40 -7.61 -5.96
C ASP A 24 -14.07 -6.19 -5.55
N HIS A 25 -15.06 -5.51 -4.97
CA HIS A 25 -14.91 -4.14 -4.49
C HIS A 25 -15.44 -4.03 -3.07
N TYR A 26 -14.68 -3.35 -2.23
CA TYR A 26 -15.00 -3.04 -0.85
C TYR A 26 -14.90 -1.54 -0.62
N LYS A 27 -15.57 -1.04 0.41
CA LYS A 27 -15.47 0.35 0.83
C LYS A 27 -15.33 0.45 2.35
N VAL A 28 -14.47 1.34 2.81
CA VAL A 28 -14.21 1.62 4.21
C VAL A 28 -14.37 3.11 4.46
N TRP A 29 -15.10 3.48 5.51
CA TRP A 29 -15.24 4.89 5.88
C TRP A 29 -13.97 5.37 6.60
N SER A 30 -13.49 6.57 6.25
CA SER A 30 -12.41 7.23 6.98
C SER A 30 -12.74 8.69 7.27
N THR A 31 -12.17 9.21 8.35
CA THR A 31 -12.23 10.62 8.73
C THR A 31 -11.20 11.50 8.02
N GLY A 32 -10.21 10.91 7.34
CA GLY A 32 -9.19 11.63 6.56
C GLY A 32 -7.85 11.86 7.29
N ASP A 33 -7.77 11.64 8.61
CA ASP A 33 -6.57 11.88 9.44
C ASP A 33 -5.98 10.58 10.01
N GLU A 34 -5.97 9.52 9.20
CA GLU A 34 -5.61 8.18 9.63
C GLU A 34 -4.54 7.57 8.72
N THR A 35 -3.75 6.65 9.26
CA THR A 35 -2.94 5.73 8.44
C THR A 35 -3.72 4.43 8.31
N ILE A 36 -3.93 3.97 7.08
CA ILE A 36 -4.46 2.63 6.79
C ILE A 36 -3.31 1.65 6.59
N THR A 37 -3.39 0.48 7.20
CA THR A 37 -2.47 -0.63 6.96
C THR A 37 -3.26 -1.79 6.37
N ILE A 38 -2.76 -2.33 5.26
CA ILE A 38 -3.38 -3.45 4.55
C ILE A 38 -2.37 -4.59 4.47
N GLU A 39 -2.77 -5.78 4.92
CA GLU A 39 -2.07 -7.04 4.67
C GLU A 39 -2.87 -7.85 3.66
N PHE A 40 -2.26 -8.34 2.60
CA PHE A 40 -2.92 -9.03 1.49
C PHE A 40 -2.23 -10.36 1.21
N THR A 41 -3.03 -11.42 1.07
CA THR A 41 -2.57 -12.77 0.75
C THR A 41 -3.47 -13.36 -0.32
N SER A 42 -2.89 -13.94 -1.36
CA SER A 42 -3.59 -14.69 -2.40
C SER A 42 -3.04 -16.11 -2.48
N ASP A 43 -3.91 -17.10 -2.61
CA ASP A 43 -3.52 -18.50 -2.86
C ASP A 43 -3.30 -18.80 -4.34
N ALA A 44 -3.57 -17.84 -5.22
CA ALA A 44 -3.54 -18.05 -6.65
C ALA A 44 -2.11 -18.31 -7.16
N ASP A 45 -2.02 -19.20 -8.16
CA ASP A 45 -0.76 -19.53 -8.86
C ASP A 45 -0.16 -18.33 -9.63
N TYR A 46 -0.94 -17.25 -9.79
CA TYR A 46 -0.54 -16.02 -10.46
C TYR A 46 -0.95 -14.81 -9.63
N ASN A 47 -0.21 -13.72 -9.78
CA ASN A 47 -0.51 -12.45 -9.12
C ASN A 47 -1.99 -12.03 -9.21
N GLN A 48 -2.66 -12.04 -8.06
CA GLN A 48 -3.83 -11.21 -7.81
C GLN A 48 -3.37 -9.86 -7.26
N LYS A 49 -4.12 -8.80 -7.56
CA LYS A 49 -3.79 -7.45 -7.14
C LYS A 49 -4.87 -6.86 -6.26
N LEU A 50 -4.44 -6.21 -5.18
CA LEU A 50 -5.26 -5.35 -4.35
C LEU A 50 -4.93 -3.89 -4.66
N TYR A 51 -5.94 -3.05 -4.80
CA TYR A 51 -5.82 -1.64 -5.10
C TYR A 51 -6.54 -0.81 -4.06
N LEU A 52 -5.96 0.32 -3.66
CA LEU A 52 -6.61 1.34 -2.85
C LEU A 52 -6.95 2.55 -3.72
N TYR A 53 -8.18 3.03 -3.59
CA TYR A 53 -8.69 4.21 -4.28
C TYR A 53 -9.17 5.25 -3.28
N ASN A 54 -8.89 6.52 -3.58
CA ASN A 54 -9.38 7.65 -2.81
C ASN A 54 -10.89 7.87 -3.03
N PRO A 55 -11.54 8.77 -2.27
CA PRO A 55 -12.98 9.05 -2.42
C PRO A 55 -13.38 9.59 -3.80
N GLN A 56 -12.42 10.10 -4.58
CA GLN A 56 -12.61 10.51 -5.97
C GLN A 56 -12.36 9.36 -6.97
N GLU A 57 -12.30 8.12 -6.48
CA GLU A 57 -12.05 6.88 -7.24
C GLU A 57 -10.71 6.87 -8.01
N ASN A 58 -9.73 7.67 -7.59
CA ASN A 58 -8.38 7.59 -8.13
C ASN A 58 -7.58 6.53 -7.39
N ARG A 59 -6.97 5.61 -8.12
CA ARG A 59 -6.05 4.63 -7.55
C ARG A 59 -4.82 5.34 -6.98
N VAL A 60 -4.52 5.08 -5.71
CA VAL A 60 -3.36 5.65 -5.00
C VAL A 60 -2.28 4.63 -4.66
N LEU A 61 -2.63 3.34 -4.65
CA LEU A 61 -1.75 2.27 -4.21
C LEU A 61 -2.18 0.90 -4.78
N ASP A 62 -1.21 0.00 -4.97
CA ASP A 62 -1.41 -1.38 -5.37
C ASP A 62 -0.47 -2.35 -4.63
N LEU A 63 -0.98 -3.54 -4.30
CA LEU A 63 -0.22 -4.70 -3.81
C LEU A 63 -0.47 -5.88 -4.75
N SER A 64 0.50 -6.78 -4.88
CA SER A 64 0.36 -8.01 -5.67
C SER A 64 0.79 -9.19 -4.82
N SER A 65 -0.05 -10.21 -4.71
CA SER A 65 0.25 -11.44 -3.97
C SER A 65 -0.06 -12.66 -4.83
N GLU A 66 0.77 -13.69 -4.68
CA GLU A 66 0.64 -15.03 -5.28
C GLU A 66 1.25 -16.07 -4.34
N ASP A 67 0.91 -17.34 -4.54
CA ASP A 67 1.50 -18.49 -3.82
C ASP A 67 1.48 -18.36 -2.28
N ASN A 68 0.40 -17.80 -1.73
CA ASN A 68 0.21 -17.54 -0.29
C ASN A 68 1.24 -16.58 0.31
N THR A 69 1.85 -15.71 -0.50
CA THR A 69 2.77 -14.67 -0.02
C THR A 69 1.99 -13.56 0.68
N VAL A 70 2.38 -13.19 1.89
CA VAL A 70 1.77 -12.07 2.61
C VAL A 70 2.49 -10.77 2.23
N GLU A 71 1.74 -9.82 1.69
CA GLU A 71 2.23 -8.49 1.36
C GLU A 71 1.57 -7.44 2.25
N THR A 72 2.37 -6.53 2.81
CA THR A 72 1.87 -5.51 3.75
C THR A 72 2.27 -4.12 3.29
N VAL A 73 1.35 -3.17 3.40
CA VAL A 73 1.62 -1.76 3.11
C VAL A 73 0.89 -0.84 4.09
N GLU A 74 1.51 0.30 4.38
CA GLU A 74 0.87 1.40 5.09
C GLU A 74 0.68 2.59 4.13
N TYR A 75 -0.44 3.28 4.26
CA TYR A 75 -0.75 4.48 3.49
C TYR A 75 -1.41 5.53 4.38
N THR A 76 -0.85 6.74 4.37
CA THR A 76 -1.45 7.88 5.06
C THR A 76 -2.60 8.42 4.24
N LEU A 77 -3.82 8.29 4.76
CA LEU A 77 -4.99 8.96 4.22
C LEU A 77 -4.74 10.46 4.42
N ALA A 78 -4.67 11.20 3.33
CA ALA A 78 -4.23 12.59 3.39
C ALA A 78 -5.25 13.43 4.16
N ALA A 79 -4.78 14.23 5.12
CA ALA A 79 -5.62 15.17 5.89
C ALA A 79 -6.46 16.12 5.02
N GLU A 80 -6.03 16.38 3.78
CA GLU A 80 -6.77 17.20 2.81
C GLU A 80 -7.95 16.47 2.15
N THR A 81 -8.10 15.15 2.35
CA THR A 81 -9.27 14.41 1.88
C THR A 81 -10.41 14.55 2.88
N GLU A 82 -11.53 15.13 2.43
CA GLU A 82 -12.75 15.19 3.23
C GLU A 82 -13.16 13.77 3.70
N PRO A 83 -13.76 13.64 4.90
CA PRO A 83 -14.31 12.38 5.37
C PRO A 83 -15.16 11.70 4.30
N GLY A 84 -14.93 10.42 4.08
CA GLY A 84 -15.57 9.72 2.98
C GLY A 84 -15.17 8.25 2.88
N TYR A 85 -15.82 7.57 1.94
CA TYR A 85 -15.47 6.20 1.61
C TYR A 85 -14.21 6.15 0.77
N TRP A 86 -13.25 5.38 1.25
CA TRP A 86 -12.15 4.85 0.46
C TRP A 86 -12.53 3.48 -0.06
N TYR A 87 -11.98 3.10 -1.22
CA TYR A 87 -12.36 1.85 -1.87
C TYR A 87 -11.17 0.93 -2.02
N ILE A 88 -11.41 -0.37 -1.80
CA ILE A 88 -10.44 -1.44 -2.02
C ILE A 88 -10.97 -2.29 -3.17
N GLY A 89 -10.15 -2.52 -4.19
CA GLY A 89 -10.50 -3.39 -5.31
C GLY A 89 -9.54 -4.57 -5.39
N VAL A 90 -10.06 -5.78 -5.61
CA VAL A 90 -9.25 -6.99 -5.85
C VAL A 90 -9.57 -7.51 -7.25
N GLU A 91 -8.54 -7.67 -8.09
CA GLU A 91 -8.68 -8.14 -9.47
C GLU A 91 -7.41 -8.87 -9.93
N PRO A 92 -7.46 -9.67 -11.02
CA PRO A 92 -6.27 -10.27 -11.62
C PRO A 92 -5.25 -9.22 -12.03
N SER A 93 -3.97 -9.57 -11.95
CA SER A 93 -2.91 -8.74 -12.56
C SER A 93 -3.18 -8.54 -14.06
N MET A 94 -3.02 -7.32 -14.56
CA MET A 94 -3.32 -6.95 -15.95
C MET A 94 -2.58 -7.80 -17.01
N GLU A 95 -1.49 -8.46 -16.63
CA GLU A 95 -0.71 -9.34 -17.49
C GLU A 95 -1.39 -10.69 -17.73
N ILE A 96 -2.26 -11.13 -16.81
CA ILE A 96 -2.92 -12.43 -16.82
C ILE A 96 -4.41 -12.22 -16.59
N LYS A 97 -5.19 -12.25 -17.68
CA LYS A 97 -6.63 -12.00 -17.64
C LYS A 97 -7.44 -13.07 -16.89
N ILE A 98 -6.83 -14.20 -16.58
CA ILE A 98 -7.48 -15.31 -15.90
C ILE A 98 -6.59 -15.69 -14.73
N CYS A 99 -6.94 -15.19 -13.55
CA CYS A 99 -6.32 -15.57 -12.29
C CYS A 99 -7.43 -15.95 -11.33
N GLU A 100 -7.68 -17.26 -11.20
CA GLU A 100 -8.64 -17.80 -10.25
C GLU A 100 -7.92 -18.14 -8.95
N GLY A 101 -8.59 -17.91 -7.82
CA GLY A 101 -8.03 -18.18 -6.52
C GLY A 101 -8.73 -17.39 -5.42
N THR A 102 -8.54 -17.86 -4.20
CA THR A 102 -9.01 -17.18 -3.01
C THR A 102 -7.98 -16.18 -2.51
N TYR A 103 -8.47 -15.19 -1.79
CA TYR A 103 -7.60 -14.22 -1.13
C TYR A 103 -8.15 -13.86 0.24
N THR A 104 -7.25 -13.37 1.08
CA THR A 104 -7.56 -12.72 2.34
C THR A 104 -6.89 -11.36 2.40
N PHE A 105 -7.52 -10.43 3.12
CA PHE A 105 -6.87 -9.18 3.48
C PHE A 105 -7.32 -8.69 4.85
N ILE A 106 -6.36 -8.12 5.58
CA ILE A 106 -6.59 -7.48 6.86
C ILE A 106 -6.48 -5.97 6.65
N VAL A 107 -7.44 -5.22 7.16
CA VAL A 107 -7.42 -3.76 7.18
C VAL A 107 -7.35 -3.30 8.62
N THR A 108 -6.44 -2.38 8.91
CA THR A 108 -6.38 -1.67 10.19
C THR A 108 -6.20 -0.17 9.94
N THR A 109 -6.69 0.65 10.85
CA THR A 109 -6.46 2.09 10.84
C THR A 109 -5.85 2.53 12.17
N ARG A 110 -5.05 3.59 12.12
CA ARG A 110 -4.60 4.31 13.31
C ARG A 110 -4.71 5.81 13.05
N GLU A 111 -5.17 6.55 14.05
CA GLU A 111 -5.13 8.02 14.01
C GLU A 111 -3.67 8.48 13.91
N MET A 112 -3.43 9.57 13.18
CA MET A 112 -2.12 10.21 13.21
C MET A 112 -1.92 10.87 14.58
N GLU A 113 -0.80 10.58 15.25
CA GLU A 113 -0.45 11.30 16.47
C GLU A 113 -0.23 12.78 16.13
N GLU A 114 -1.09 13.64 16.65
CA GLU A 114 -0.90 15.08 16.58
C GLU A 114 0.38 15.41 17.35
N ASN A 115 1.45 15.78 16.64
CA ASN A 115 2.67 16.26 17.27
C ASN A 115 2.36 17.63 17.90
N THR A 116 1.81 17.64 19.11
CA THR A 116 1.64 18.85 19.92
C THR A 116 3.03 19.30 20.39
N GLY A 117 3.82 19.79 19.44
CA GLY A 117 5.07 20.47 19.70
C GLY A 117 4.76 21.69 20.55
N THR A 118 4.74 21.52 21.86
CA THR A 118 4.84 22.62 22.81
C THR A 118 6.23 23.19 22.59
N THR A 119 6.33 24.21 21.74
CA THR A 119 7.49 25.11 21.82
C THR A 119 7.48 25.67 23.23
N PRO A 120 8.51 25.43 24.06
CA PRO A 120 8.61 26.16 25.31
C PRO A 120 8.70 27.65 24.95
N ASP A 121 7.79 28.44 25.52
CA ASP A 121 7.74 29.90 25.37
C ASP A 121 9.16 30.47 25.50
N THR A 122 9.62 31.13 24.44
CA THR A 122 10.84 31.93 24.48
C THR A 122 10.51 33.24 25.19
N GLU A 123 10.79 33.33 26.49
CA GLU A 123 11.00 34.64 27.12
C GLU A 123 12.29 35.28 26.54
N PRO A 124 12.30 36.58 26.21
CA PRO A 124 13.49 37.24 25.69
C PRO A 124 14.43 37.69 26.80
N ASP A 125 15.72 37.62 26.46
CA ASP A 125 16.88 38.28 27.08
C ASP A 125 17.31 37.83 28.48
N THR A 126 18.42 37.08 28.54
CA THR A 126 19.72 37.60 29.05
C THR A 126 20.83 36.62 28.65
N GLU A 127 21.74 36.99 27.75
CA GLU A 127 23.03 36.29 27.58
C GLU A 127 23.82 36.35 28.89
N PRO A 128 24.48 35.24 29.27
CA PRO A 128 25.93 35.31 29.17
C PRO A 128 26.57 34.04 28.60
N ASP A 129 27.62 34.29 27.80
CA ASP A 129 28.74 33.41 27.44
C ASP A 129 28.76 32.03 28.13
N THR A 130 28.48 30.97 27.38
CA THR A 130 28.97 29.63 27.70
C THR A 130 29.22 28.85 26.41
N GLU A 131 30.41 28.25 26.33
CA GLU A 131 30.98 27.51 25.20
C GLU A 131 30.02 26.50 24.54
N PRO A 132 30.17 26.21 23.23
CA PRO A 132 29.34 25.20 22.56
C PRO A 132 29.72 23.79 23.04
N SER A 133 28.96 23.25 23.98
CA SER A 133 29.01 21.82 24.28
C SER A 133 28.16 21.03 23.27
N LEU A 134 28.83 20.03 22.69
CA LEU A 134 28.38 19.04 21.72
C LEU A 134 26.87 18.72 21.76
N ILE A 135 26.15 19.07 20.69
CA ILE A 135 24.89 18.42 20.35
C ILE A 135 25.21 16.94 20.10
N GLU A 136 24.81 16.07 21.03
CA GLU A 136 24.72 14.65 20.75
C GLU A 136 23.80 14.47 19.55
N LYS A 137 24.38 13.99 18.45
CA LYS A 137 23.62 13.54 17.28
C LYS A 137 22.63 12.49 17.75
N ILE A 138 21.36 12.88 17.85
CA ILE A 138 20.25 11.92 17.91
C ILE A 138 20.33 11.13 16.60
N PRO A 139 20.58 9.81 16.64
CA PRO A 139 20.50 9.02 15.41
C PRO A 139 19.04 9.01 14.97
N LEU A 140 18.77 9.57 13.79
CA LEU A 140 17.51 9.34 13.08
C LEU A 140 17.31 7.82 12.98
N PRO A 141 16.12 7.26 13.28
CA PRO A 141 15.85 5.87 12.95
C PRO A 141 16.02 5.74 11.44
N ALA A 142 16.88 4.81 11.03
CA ALA A 142 17.08 4.50 9.63
C ALA A 142 15.75 4.01 9.05
N THR A 143 15.05 4.90 8.35
CA THR A 143 13.94 4.52 7.48
C THR A 143 14.53 3.64 6.38
N TYR A 144 14.38 2.32 6.53
CA TYR A 144 14.60 1.39 5.43
C TYR A 144 13.48 1.61 4.43
N ILE A 145 13.70 2.49 3.44
CA ILE A 145 12.91 2.49 2.22
C ILE A 145 13.41 1.30 1.40
N ALA A 146 12.74 0.15 1.50
CA ALA A 146 12.87 -0.88 0.49
C ALA A 146 12.17 -0.37 -0.78
N ILE A 147 12.94 0.32 -1.63
CA ILE A 147 12.48 0.65 -2.98
C ILE A 147 12.55 -0.65 -3.79
N GLY A 148 11.41 -1.33 -3.94
CA GLY A 148 11.23 -2.38 -4.92
C GLY A 148 11.21 -1.79 -6.33
N ILE A 149 12.37 -1.55 -6.92
CA ILE A 149 12.49 -1.29 -8.37
C ILE A 149 12.56 -2.65 -9.08
N ALA A 150 11.40 -3.19 -9.47
CA ALA A 150 11.37 -4.22 -10.51
C ALA A 150 11.60 -3.53 -11.87
N ALA A 151 12.85 -3.55 -12.33
CA ALA A 151 13.20 -3.08 -13.66
C ALA A 151 12.77 -4.12 -14.72
N ALA A 152 12.14 -3.59 -15.77
CA ALA A 152 11.51 -4.29 -16.86
C ALA A 152 12.39 -5.28 -17.65
N THR A 153 11.70 -6.31 -18.14
CA THR A 153 12.05 -7.35 -19.12
C THR A 153 12.86 -6.86 -20.33
N LEU A 154 13.91 -7.60 -20.70
CA LEU A 154 14.46 -7.58 -22.07
C LEU A 154 14.16 -8.91 -22.76
N LEU A 155 13.23 -8.87 -23.72
CA LEU A 155 13.00 -9.92 -24.70
C LEU A 155 14.26 -10.16 -25.55
N ILE A 156 14.71 -11.41 -25.65
CA ILE A 156 15.49 -11.87 -26.80
C ILE A 156 14.69 -12.97 -27.51
N THR A 157 13.94 -12.56 -28.54
CA THR A 157 13.51 -13.45 -29.61
C THR A 157 14.65 -13.54 -30.64
N ARG A 158 15.18 -14.74 -30.89
CA ARG A 158 15.79 -15.04 -32.21
C ARG A 158 15.27 -16.37 -32.74
N LYS A 159 14.71 -16.27 -33.95
CA LYS A 159 14.17 -17.33 -34.80
C LYS A 159 15.24 -18.34 -35.22
N ASN A 160 14.81 -19.59 -35.36
CA ASN A 160 15.46 -20.69 -36.08
C ASN A 160 15.99 -20.29 -37.47
N THR A 161 17.17 -20.79 -37.86
CA THR A 161 17.44 -21.23 -39.26
C THR A 161 18.57 -22.28 -39.34
N GLN A 162 18.20 -23.47 -39.81
CA GLN A 162 18.89 -24.57 -40.53
C GLN A 162 20.43 -24.69 -40.68
N GLY A 163 20.88 -25.97 -40.64
CA GLY A 163 22.02 -26.55 -41.39
C GLY A 163 23.35 -26.56 -40.62
N THR A 164 24.21 -27.58 -40.62
CA THR A 164 24.43 -28.69 -41.56
C THR A 164 25.32 -29.74 -40.86
N GLN A 165 25.08 -31.02 -41.12
CA GLN A 165 25.93 -32.17 -40.75
C GLN A 165 27.26 -32.16 -41.53
N PRO A 166 28.29 -32.84 -41.03
CA PRO A 166 28.74 -34.04 -41.75
C PRO A 166 28.47 -35.32 -40.97
#